data_AF-A0A2I2M8R8-F1
#
_entry.id   AF-A0A2I2M8R8-F1
#
_cell.length_a   1.000
_cell.length_b   1.000
_cell.length_c   1.000
_cell.angle_alpha   90.00
_cell.angle_beta   90.00
_cell.angle_gamma   90.00
#
_symmetry.space_group_name_H-M   'P 1'
#
loop_
_entity.id
_entity.type
_entity.pdbx_description
1 polymer ?
#
loop_
_entity_poly.entity_id
_entity_poly.type
_entity_poly.pdbx_seq_one_letter_code
_entity_poly.pdbx_strand_id
1 'polypeptide(L)'
;MIKKSKITVKHYLNTNLKPYIINDVKHYSVYLMLVAHRKNTKVKSIAFDNYYSESVFSEIINSKDTYDQDLIRNEITALTLISEITINELKEFDTAFITSYFKYSSKNFIDSLAQGIDILNQNSKNQISCFINCLHLNSCFLDYTSLEYISILDFFGYKIQNLLKNYFKNELNSKDCIKDIELFNKHMFYSSLKRFEKTIIKTKNYYLIEKYSNSFNKISNIECRNKQKYYESKDYLEDLKNLEKKENKKK
;
A
#
# COMPACT_ATOMS: atom_id res chain seq x y z
N MET A 1 -15.98 13.87 -14.29
CA MET A 1 -14.91 12.87 -14.00
C MET A 1 -13.56 13.55 -14.17
N ILE A 2 -12.71 13.52 -13.14
CA ILE A 2 -11.33 14.02 -13.26
C ILE A 2 -10.59 13.05 -14.19
N LYS A 3 -10.04 13.57 -15.30
CA LYS A 3 -9.22 12.79 -16.23
C LYS A 3 -8.03 12.22 -15.45
N LYS A 4 -7.92 10.88 -15.33
CA LYS A 4 -6.83 10.19 -14.60
C LYS A 4 -5.51 10.70 -15.18
N SER A 5 -4.79 11.57 -14.47
CA SER A 5 -3.52 12.09 -14.96
C SER A 5 -2.49 10.97 -14.89
N LYS A 6 -1.63 10.85 -15.90
CA LYS A 6 -0.59 9.81 -15.91
C LYS A 6 0.37 10.07 -14.76
N ILE A 7 0.47 9.12 -13.83
CA ILE A 7 1.52 9.11 -12.81
C ILE A 7 2.76 8.48 -13.42
N THR A 8 3.92 9.10 -13.21
CA THR A 8 5.21 8.50 -13.58
C THR A 8 6.15 8.54 -12.39
N VAL A 9 6.81 7.41 -12.13
CA VAL A 9 7.83 7.28 -11.09
C VAL A 9 9.10 6.75 -11.74
N LYS A 10 10.25 7.38 -11.44
CA LYS A 10 11.57 6.93 -11.90
C LYS A 10 12.65 7.19 -10.86
N HIS A 11 13.56 6.25 -10.67
CA HIS A 11 14.77 6.47 -9.90
C HIS A 11 15.72 7.45 -10.60
N TYR A 12 16.44 8.23 -9.80
CA TYR A 12 17.53 9.08 -10.26
C TYR A 12 18.55 9.27 -9.14
N LEU A 13 19.81 9.46 -9.52
CA LEU A 13 20.89 9.79 -8.61
C LEU A 13 20.88 11.31 -8.33
N ASN A 14 20.85 11.71 -7.06
CA ASN A 14 20.75 13.13 -6.72
C ASN A 14 22.13 13.80 -6.62
N THR A 15 22.68 14.17 -7.77
CA THR A 15 23.98 14.82 -7.91
C THR A 15 24.03 16.28 -7.45
N ASN A 16 22.87 16.87 -7.10
CA ASN A 16 22.78 18.23 -6.58
C ASN A 16 23.12 18.31 -5.07
N LEU A 17 23.11 17.18 -4.37
CA LEU A 17 23.53 17.12 -2.96
C LEU A 17 25.05 16.94 -2.86
N LYS A 18 25.63 17.39 -1.75
CA LYS A 18 27.05 17.18 -1.46
C LYS A 18 27.36 15.67 -1.49
N PRO A 19 28.31 15.20 -2.32
CA PRO A 19 28.67 13.79 -2.39
C PRO A 19 29.45 13.34 -1.16
N TYR A 20 29.42 12.03 -0.93
CA TYR A 20 30.44 11.33 -0.14
C TYR A 20 31.59 10.94 -1.06
N ILE A 21 32.82 11.17 -0.61
CA ILE A 21 34.02 10.83 -1.37
C ILE A 21 34.63 9.58 -0.74
N ILE A 22 34.74 8.51 -1.52
CA ILE A 22 35.38 7.25 -1.12
C ILE A 22 36.36 6.91 -2.23
N ASN A 23 37.66 6.83 -1.91
CA ASN A 23 38.73 6.57 -2.87
C ASN A 23 38.65 7.46 -4.12
N ASP A 24 38.51 8.78 -3.91
CA ASP A 24 38.37 9.80 -4.96
C ASP A 24 37.13 9.68 -5.86
N VAL A 25 36.21 8.75 -5.57
CA VAL A 25 34.94 8.58 -6.29
C VAL A 25 33.80 9.24 -5.52
N LYS A 26 32.98 10.03 -6.23
CA LYS A 26 31.79 10.70 -5.69
C LYS A 26 30.62 9.73 -5.61
N HIS A 27 29.96 9.70 -4.45
CA HIS A 27 28.79 8.88 -4.17
C HIS A 27 27.61 9.74 -3.70
N TYR A 28 26.41 9.44 -4.20
CA TYR A 28 25.20 10.23 -3.95
C TYR A 28 24.02 9.35 -3.55
N SER A 29 23.04 9.92 -2.86
CA SER A 29 21.80 9.20 -2.55
C SER A 29 20.88 9.08 -3.76
N VAL A 30 20.16 7.96 -3.84
CA VAL A 30 19.14 7.72 -4.86
C VAL A 30 17.78 8.22 -4.40
N TYR A 31 17.03 8.80 -5.33
CA TYR A 31 15.68 9.32 -5.12
C TYR A 31 14.75 8.80 -6.22
N LEU A 32 13.45 8.76 -5.93
CA LEU A 32 12.39 8.60 -6.92
C LEU A 32 11.82 9.97 -7.28
N MET A 33 11.75 10.27 -8.58
CA MET A 33 11.00 11.38 -9.13
C MET A 33 9.58 10.92 -9.41
N LEU A 34 8.61 11.44 -8.67
CA LEU A 34 7.18 11.23 -8.88
C LEU A 34 6.59 12.45 -9.58
N VAL A 35 5.94 12.24 -10.72
CA VAL A 35 5.25 13.29 -11.49
C VAL A 35 3.79 12.90 -11.68
N ALA A 36 2.88 13.80 -11.30
CA ALA A 36 1.44 13.67 -11.49
C ALA A 36 0.80 15.06 -11.56
N HIS A 37 -0.30 15.21 -12.33
CA HIS A 37 -1.03 16.49 -12.44
C HIS A 37 -0.16 17.72 -12.73
N ARG A 38 0.88 17.57 -13.57
CA ARG A 38 1.89 18.62 -13.90
C ARG A 38 2.70 19.12 -12.71
N LYS A 39 2.65 18.43 -11.58
CA LYS A 39 3.46 18.66 -10.40
C LYS A 39 4.47 17.52 -10.27
N ASN A 40 5.60 17.79 -9.62
CA ASN A 40 6.59 16.79 -9.31
C ASN A 40 6.93 16.79 -7.81
N THR A 41 7.44 15.68 -7.34
CA THR A 41 8.07 15.56 -6.02
C THR A 41 9.18 14.53 -6.06
N LYS A 42 10.09 14.64 -5.10
CA LYS A 42 11.26 13.79 -4.96
C LYS A 42 11.13 13.07 -3.61
N VAL A 43 11.21 11.75 -3.65
CA VAL A 43 11.15 10.91 -2.46
C VAL A 43 12.45 10.11 -2.38
N LYS A 44 13.11 10.05 -1.21
CA LYS A 44 14.34 9.25 -1.08
C LYS A 44 13.99 7.77 -1.33
N SER A 45 14.82 7.06 -2.08
CA SER A 45 14.66 5.62 -2.26
C SER A 45 14.87 4.89 -0.93
N ILE A 46 14.02 3.90 -0.71
CA ILE A 46 14.06 2.91 0.37
C ILE A 46 14.83 1.68 -0.11
N ALA A 47 14.67 1.28 -1.37
CA ALA A 47 15.40 0.13 -1.94
C ALA A 47 16.90 0.42 -2.12
N PHE A 48 17.25 1.69 -2.36
CA PHE A 48 18.61 2.16 -2.56
C PHE A 48 18.95 3.22 -1.50
N ASP A 49 19.07 2.78 -0.25
CA ASP A 49 19.23 3.64 0.92
C ASP A 49 20.68 4.16 1.14
N ASN A 50 21.63 3.49 0.51
CA ASN A 50 23.06 3.79 0.47
C ASN A 50 23.45 4.94 -0.49
N TYR A 51 24.74 5.24 -0.56
CA TYR A 51 25.33 6.16 -1.53
C TYR A 51 25.95 5.39 -2.69
N TYR A 52 25.65 5.82 -3.91
CA TYR A 52 26.05 5.15 -5.15
C TYR A 52 26.87 6.11 -6.02
N SER A 53 27.91 5.58 -6.67
CA SER A 53 28.57 6.29 -7.76
C SER A 53 27.66 6.31 -9.00
N GLU A 54 27.98 7.18 -9.96
CA GLU A 54 27.26 7.24 -11.23
C GLU A 54 27.37 5.92 -12.02
N SER A 55 28.55 5.27 -11.99
CA SER A 55 28.77 3.99 -12.68
C SER A 55 27.89 2.89 -12.11
N VAL A 56 27.93 2.69 -10.79
CA VAL A 56 27.15 1.63 -10.10
C VAL A 56 25.66 1.90 -10.26
N PHE A 57 25.22 3.16 -10.13
CA PHE A 57 23.81 3.50 -10.35
C PHE A 57 23.37 3.19 -11.79
N SER A 58 24.20 3.52 -12.79
CA SER A 58 23.91 3.21 -14.19
C SER A 58 23.85 1.71 -14.47
N GLU A 59 24.71 0.92 -13.83
CA GLU A 59 24.68 -0.55 -13.90
C GLU A 59 23.36 -1.11 -13.34
N ILE A 60 22.94 -0.66 -12.15
CA ILE A 60 21.69 -1.10 -11.51
C ILE A 60 20.47 -0.73 -12.35
N ILE A 61 20.34 0.53 -12.78
CA ILE A 61 19.14 0.99 -13.50
C ILE A 61 19.01 0.38 -14.91
N ASN A 62 20.13 0.01 -15.53
CA ASN A 62 20.15 -0.67 -16.83
C ASN A 62 20.38 -2.18 -16.71
N SER A 63 20.31 -2.73 -15.49
CA SER A 63 20.61 -4.12 -15.20
C SER A 63 19.67 -5.06 -15.93
N LYS A 64 20.23 -6.16 -16.44
CA LYS A 64 19.46 -7.32 -16.93
C LYS A 64 19.24 -8.36 -15.82
N ASP A 65 19.84 -8.15 -14.66
CA ASP A 65 19.66 -9.02 -13.51
C ASP A 65 18.24 -8.88 -12.95
N THR A 66 17.62 -10.03 -12.66
CA THR A 66 16.20 -10.07 -12.24
C THR A 66 16.01 -9.49 -10.84
N TYR A 67 17.00 -9.59 -9.97
CA TYR A 67 16.93 -9.03 -8.61
C TYR A 67 16.88 -7.50 -8.65
N ASP A 68 17.78 -6.87 -9.41
CA ASP A 68 17.80 -5.41 -9.57
C ASP A 68 16.49 -4.91 -10.20
N GLN A 69 16.02 -5.59 -11.26
CA GLN A 69 14.76 -5.23 -11.92
C GLN A 69 13.57 -5.34 -10.97
N ASP A 70 13.53 -6.38 -10.14
CA ASP A 70 12.50 -6.59 -9.16
C ASP A 70 12.50 -5.51 -8.07
N LEU A 71 13.67 -5.11 -7.56
CA LEU A 71 13.80 -4.03 -6.58
C LEU A 71 13.26 -2.72 -7.13
N ILE A 72 13.71 -2.32 -8.32
CA ILE A 72 13.27 -1.10 -9.01
C ILE A 72 11.76 -1.14 -9.22
N ARG A 73 11.25 -2.25 -9.77
CA ARG A 73 9.84 -2.40 -10.12
C ARG A 73 8.93 -2.44 -8.90
N ASN A 74 9.36 -3.09 -7.82
CA ASN A 74 8.63 -3.11 -6.56
C ASN A 74 8.44 -1.70 -6.02
N GLU A 75 9.53 -0.93 -5.91
CA GLU A 75 9.48 0.41 -5.33
C GLU A 75 8.68 1.38 -6.20
N ILE A 76 8.85 1.32 -7.53
CA ILE A 76 8.05 2.11 -8.49
C ILE A 76 6.56 1.79 -8.35
N THR A 77 6.21 0.51 -8.28
CA THR A 77 4.80 0.08 -8.18
C THR A 77 4.19 0.54 -6.86
N ALA A 78 4.92 0.39 -5.76
CA ALA A 78 4.47 0.83 -4.45
C ALA A 78 4.20 2.33 -4.39
N LEU A 79 5.16 3.16 -4.82
CA LEU A 79 4.98 4.61 -4.84
C LEU A 79 3.85 5.03 -5.78
N THR A 80 3.69 4.36 -6.93
CA THR A 80 2.62 4.63 -7.89
C THR A 80 1.26 4.36 -7.25
N LEU A 81 1.02 3.17 -6.70
CA LEU A 81 -0.26 2.79 -6.10
C LEU A 81 -0.62 3.66 -4.90
N ILE A 82 0.35 3.92 -4.01
CA ILE A 82 0.16 4.84 -2.88
C ILE A 82 -0.26 6.23 -3.37
N SER A 83 0.40 6.74 -4.41
CA SER A 83 0.08 8.04 -4.99
C SER A 83 -1.31 8.06 -5.61
N GLU A 84 -1.69 7.03 -6.37
CA GLU A 84 -3.02 6.91 -6.96
C GLU A 84 -4.11 6.93 -5.91
N ILE A 85 -3.98 6.10 -4.86
CA ILE A 85 -4.95 6.03 -3.77
C ILE A 85 -5.03 7.38 -3.05
N THR A 86 -3.90 7.94 -2.68
CA THR A 86 -3.84 9.23 -1.97
C THR A 86 -4.50 10.34 -2.78
N ILE A 87 -4.16 10.48 -4.06
CA ILE A 87 -4.77 11.50 -4.94
C ILE A 87 -6.28 11.27 -5.06
N ASN A 88 -6.71 10.02 -5.19
CA ASN A 88 -8.11 9.68 -5.31
C ASN A 88 -8.90 10.00 -4.03
N GLU A 89 -8.33 9.79 -2.85
CA GLU A 89 -9.04 10.02 -1.59
C GLU A 89 -8.95 11.48 -1.13
N LEU A 90 -7.80 12.13 -1.31
CA LEU A 90 -7.63 13.54 -0.95
C LEU A 90 -8.17 14.51 -2.03
N LYS A 91 -8.44 14.01 -3.24
CA LYS A 91 -8.79 14.80 -4.43
C LYS A 91 -7.74 15.84 -4.83
N GLU A 92 -6.51 15.68 -4.37
CA GLU A 92 -5.39 16.55 -4.67
C GLU A 92 -4.04 15.79 -4.70
N PHE A 93 -3.06 16.33 -5.41
CA PHE A 93 -1.68 15.85 -5.34
C PHE A 93 -0.93 16.55 -4.21
N ASP A 94 -1.02 15.99 -3.00
CA ASP A 94 -0.29 16.46 -1.83
C ASP A 94 1.04 15.70 -1.66
N THR A 95 2.13 16.39 -2.00
CA THR A 95 3.48 15.81 -1.99
C THR A 95 3.95 15.46 -0.58
N ALA A 96 3.57 16.23 0.44
CA ALA A 96 3.97 15.98 1.81
C ALA A 96 3.26 14.75 2.38
N PHE A 97 1.97 14.57 2.06
CA PHE A 97 1.21 13.39 2.47
C PHE A 97 1.80 12.14 1.80
N ILE A 98 1.94 12.15 0.47
CA ILE A 98 2.48 11.00 -0.29
C ILE A 98 3.86 10.61 0.22
N THR A 99 4.76 11.58 0.37
CA THR A 99 6.14 11.32 0.84
C THR A 99 6.15 10.76 2.27
N SER A 100 5.32 11.32 3.16
CA SER A 100 5.27 10.89 4.54
C SER A 100 4.62 9.52 4.69
N TYR A 101 3.56 9.24 3.94
CA TYR A 101 2.90 7.94 3.94
C TYR A 101 3.79 6.86 3.33
N PHE A 102 4.49 7.14 2.22
CA PHE A 102 5.46 6.22 1.62
C PHE A 102 6.59 5.85 2.58
N LYS A 103 7.15 6.85 3.29
CA LYS A 103 8.16 6.61 4.34
C LYS A 103 7.59 5.87 5.55
N TYR A 104 6.32 6.11 5.89
CA TYR A 104 5.64 5.39 6.96
C TYR A 104 5.44 3.93 6.58
N SER A 105 5.01 3.64 5.35
CA SER A 105 4.69 2.29 4.89
C SER A 105 5.91 1.37 4.87
N SER A 106 7.12 1.91 4.72
CA SER A 106 8.35 1.12 4.75
C SER A 106 8.87 0.79 6.15
N LYS A 107 8.32 1.42 7.18
CA LYS A 107 8.72 1.24 8.57
C LYS A 107 7.66 0.54 9.42
N ASN A 108 6.49 0.28 8.83
CA ASN A 108 5.35 -0.27 9.53
C ASN A 108 4.88 -1.52 8.79
N PHE A 109 4.65 -2.55 9.59
CA PHE A 109 4.24 -3.86 9.12
C PHE A 109 2.71 -4.00 9.20
N ILE A 110 2.21 -4.98 8.45
CA ILE A 110 0.79 -5.30 8.42
C ILE A 110 0.44 -6.04 9.73
N ASP A 111 -0.24 -5.37 10.65
CA ASP A 111 -0.63 -5.98 11.93
C ASP A 111 -1.78 -6.97 11.76
N SER A 112 -2.69 -6.72 10.80
CA SER A 112 -3.82 -7.59 10.51
C SER A 112 -4.45 -7.23 9.18
N LEU A 113 -4.57 -8.21 8.28
CA LEU A 113 -5.43 -8.10 7.10
C LEU A 113 -6.92 -8.22 7.47
N ALA A 114 -7.25 -8.60 8.70
CA ALA A 114 -8.60 -8.93 9.15
C ALA A 114 -9.59 -7.77 9.05
N GLN A 115 -9.13 -6.52 9.05
CA GLN A 115 -10.03 -5.37 8.99
C GLN A 115 -10.58 -5.12 7.57
N GLY A 116 -9.97 -5.69 6.53
CA GLY A 116 -10.44 -5.60 5.13
C GLY A 116 -11.51 -6.57 4.74
N ILE A 117 -11.75 -7.49 5.66
CA ILE A 117 -12.50 -8.71 5.47
C ILE A 117 -13.98 -8.47 5.70
N ASP A 118 -14.32 -7.49 6.55
CA ASP A 118 -15.70 -7.12 6.83
C ASP A 118 -16.34 -6.29 5.71
N ILE A 119 -15.55 -5.56 4.90
CA ILE A 119 -16.08 -4.61 3.90
C ILE A 119 -16.38 -5.27 2.55
N LEU A 120 -15.74 -6.40 2.23
CA LEU A 120 -15.98 -7.16 0.99
C LEU A 120 -17.17 -8.15 1.09
N ASN A 121 -17.84 -8.20 2.25
CA ASN A 121 -19.01 -9.02 2.49
C ASN A 121 -20.26 -8.47 1.79
N GLN A 122 -20.39 -8.78 0.50
CA GLN A 122 -21.71 -8.92 -0.13
C GLN A 122 -21.87 -10.20 -0.96
N ASN A 123 -20.82 -11.00 -1.26
CA ASN A 123 -21.00 -12.22 -2.08
C ASN A 123 -20.04 -13.40 -1.82
N SER A 124 -19.14 -13.36 -0.83
CA SER A 124 -17.93 -14.20 -0.92
C SER A 124 -17.33 -14.69 0.41
N LYS A 125 -18.18 -15.11 1.36
CA LYS A 125 -17.75 -15.71 2.65
C LYS A 125 -16.70 -16.85 2.51
N ASN A 126 -16.68 -17.57 1.38
CA ASN A 126 -15.72 -18.66 1.12
C ASN A 126 -14.45 -18.24 0.35
N GLN A 127 -14.37 -17.01 -0.16
CA GLN A 127 -13.28 -16.59 -1.06
C GLN A 127 -12.19 -15.79 -0.32
N ILE A 128 -12.50 -15.16 0.80
CA ILE A 128 -11.57 -14.25 1.49
C ILE A 128 -10.83 -14.94 2.65
N SER A 129 -11.45 -15.93 3.31
CA SER A 129 -10.72 -16.87 4.19
C SER A 129 -9.66 -17.65 3.40
N CYS A 130 -9.94 -17.96 2.13
CA CYS A 130 -8.99 -18.51 1.19
C CYS A 130 -7.86 -17.54 0.82
N PHE A 131 -8.04 -16.21 0.86
CA PHE A 131 -6.96 -15.25 0.57
C PHE A 131 -6.02 -15.06 1.74
N ILE A 132 -6.54 -14.98 2.97
CA ILE A 132 -5.70 -15.03 4.17
C ILE A 132 -4.95 -16.35 4.17
N ASN A 133 -5.63 -17.47 3.95
CA ASN A 133 -4.97 -18.77 3.83
C ASN A 133 -3.96 -18.80 2.67
N CYS A 134 -4.21 -18.14 1.53
CA CYS A 134 -3.24 -18.07 0.44
C CYS A 134 -2.04 -17.15 0.72
N LEU A 135 -2.19 -16.08 1.48
CA LEU A 135 -1.05 -15.31 1.97
C LEU A 135 -0.30 -16.08 3.06
N HIS A 136 -1.00 -16.86 3.90
CA HIS A 136 -0.39 -17.74 4.91
C HIS A 136 0.28 -18.99 4.30
N LEU A 137 -0.19 -19.46 3.14
CA LEU A 137 0.36 -20.58 2.37
C LEU A 137 1.47 -20.12 1.42
N ASN A 138 1.42 -18.88 0.90
CA ASN A 138 2.48 -18.29 0.09
C ASN A 138 3.53 -17.52 0.89
N SER A 139 3.31 -17.25 2.18
CA SER A 139 4.39 -16.84 3.09
C SER A 139 5.45 -17.95 3.16
N CYS A 140 5.05 -19.22 3.00
CA CYS A 140 5.97 -20.34 2.79
C CYS A 140 6.76 -20.31 1.47
N PHE A 141 6.41 -19.46 0.49
CA PHE A 141 7.09 -19.34 -0.82
C PHE A 141 7.98 -18.09 -0.94
N LEU A 142 7.95 -17.17 0.03
CA LEU A 142 8.71 -15.91 0.00
C LEU A 142 9.81 -15.81 1.07
N ASP A 143 10.24 -16.92 1.69
CA ASP A 143 11.09 -16.94 2.90
C ASP A 143 10.50 -16.15 4.10
N TYR A 144 9.25 -15.68 4.02
CA TYR A 144 8.57 -14.98 5.10
C TYR A 144 7.78 -15.97 5.95
N THR A 145 8.31 -16.32 7.11
CA THR A 145 7.67 -17.27 8.03
C THR A 145 6.41 -16.70 8.73
N SER A 146 6.11 -15.40 8.61
CA SER A 146 4.87 -14.80 9.11
C SER A 146 4.49 -13.48 8.40
N LEU A 147 3.20 -13.13 8.44
CA LEU A 147 2.65 -11.85 7.94
C LEU A 147 3.25 -10.62 8.64
N GLU A 148 3.80 -10.80 9.84
CA GLU A 148 4.40 -9.74 10.67
C GLU A 148 5.68 -9.15 10.04
N TYR A 149 6.24 -9.82 9.03
CA TYR A 149 7.44 -9.37 8.32
C TYR A 149 7.15 -8.62 7.01
N ILE A 150 5.89 -8.53 6.58
CA ILE A 150 5.53 -7.81 5.36
C ILE A 150 5.27 -6.34 5.71
N SER A 151 6.10 -5.44 5.19
CA SER A 151 5.85 -4.01 5.35
C SER A 151 4.63 -3.58 4.53
N ILE A 152 3.97 -2.50 4.95
CA ILE A 152 2.88 -1.90 4.16
C ILE A 152 3.40 -1.48 2.78
N LEU A 153 4.67 -1.13 2.66
CA LEU A 153 5.30 -0.81 1.38
C LEU A 153 5.35 -2.05 0.47
N ASP A 154 5.81 -3.19 1.00
CA ASP A 154 5.93 -4.44 0.24
C ASP A 154 4.58 -4.89 -0.30
N PHE A 155 3.51 -4.66 0.48
CA PHE A 155 2.14 -4.93 0.04
C PHE A 155 1.76 -4.22 -1.25
N PHE A 156 2.10 -2.94 -1.38
CA PHE A 156 1.89 -2.16 -2.61
C PHE A 156 2.96 -2.47 -3.68
N GLY A 157 3.98 -3.26 -3.35
CA GLY A 157 5.03 -3.68 -4.27
C GLY A 157 4.54 -4.64 -5.36
N TYR A 158 5.22 -4.61 -6.50
CA TYR A 158 4.89 -5.40 -7.68
C TYR A 158 4.74 -6.91 -7.39
N LYS A 159 5.63 -7.50 -6.58
CA LYS A 159 5.60 -8.93 -6.22
C LYS A 159 4.26 -9.30 -5.57
N ILE A 160 3.86 -8.59 -4.51
CA ILE A 160 2.61 -8.89 -3.80
C ILE A 160 1.38 -8.57 -4.66
N GLN A 161 1.41 -7.48 -5.43
CA GLN A 161 0.31 -7.12 -6.33
C GLN A 161 0.10 -8.15 -7.44
N ASN A 162 1.17 -8.77 -7.93
CA ASN A 162 1.07 -9.90 -8.87
C ASN A 162 0.50 -11.16 -8.23
N LEU A 163 0.90 -11.48 -7.00
CA LEU A 163 0.34 -12.61 -6.25
C LEU A 163 -1.16 -12.40 -6.02
N LEU A 164 -1.56 -11.20 -5.60
CA LEU A 164 -2.96 -10.76 -5.51
C LEU A 164 -3.69 -10.99 -6.83
N LYS A 165 -3.14 -10.50 -7.93
CA LYS A 165 -3.74 -10.64 -9.26
C LYS A 165 -3.95 -12.09 -9.67
N ASN A 166 -2.93 -12.93 -9.48
CA ASN A 166 -3.02 -14.36 -9.81
C ASN A 166 -4.06 -15.05 -8.94
N TYR A 167 -4.12 -14.72 -7.65
CA TYR A 167 -5.11 -15.25 -6.74
C TYR A 167 -6.55 -14.87 -7.14
N PHE A 168 -6.83 -13.58 -7.35
CA PHE A 168 -8.17 -13.13 -7.76
C PHE A 168 -8.60 -13.74 -9.11
N LYS A 169 -7.64 -13.92 -10.03
CA LYS A 169 -7.91 -14.49 -11.34
C LYS A 169 -8.17 -16.00 -11.30
N ASN A 170 -7.28 -16.75 -10.64
CA ASN A 170 -7.23 -18.20 -10.75
C ASN A 170 -8.03 -18.91 -9.66
N GLU A 171 -7.97 -18.40 -8.42
CA GLU A 171 -8.63 -19.03 -7.27
C GLU A 171 -10.05 -18.52 -7.08
N LEU A 172 -10.27 -17.21 -7.28
CA LEU A 172 -11.59 -16.60 -7.07
C LEU A 172 -12.44 -16.49 -8.33
N ASN A 173 -11.85 -16.72 -9.51
CA ASN A 173 -12.49 -16.51 -10.80
C ASN A 173 -13.19 -15.14 -10.88
N SER A 174 -12.54 -14.09 -10.35
CA SER A 174 -13.10 -12.74 -10.34
C SER A 174 -13.38 -12.25 -11.76
N LYS A 175 -14.61 -11.76 -11.98
CA LYS A 175 -15.04 -11.16 -13.25
C LYS A 175 -14.32 -9.84 -13.54
N ASP A 176 -13.90 -9.12 -12.50
CA ASP A 176 -13.20 -7.83 -12.60
C ASP A 176 -12.07 -7.74 -11.56
N CYS A 177 -11.04 -8.56 -11.80
CA CYS A 177 -9.85 -8.69 -10.95
C CYS A 177 -9.17 -7.34 -10.65
N ILE A 178 -9.18 -6.38 -11.60
CA ILE A 178 -8.56 -5.07 -11.40
C ILE A 178 -9.31 -4.28 -10.34
N LYS A 179 -10.64 -4.21 -10.43
CA LYS A 179 -11.47 -3.48 -9.48
C LYS A 179 -11.39 -4.07 -8.06
N ASP A 180 -11.33 -5.38 -7.95
CA ASP A 180 -11.21 -6.05 -6.65
C ASP A 180 -9.85 -5.76 -5.98
N ILE A 181 -8.76 -5.76 -6.75
CA ILE A 181 -7.43 -5.35 -6.26
C ILE A 181 -7.43 -3.89 -5.85
N GLU A 182 -8.04 -2.99 -6.64
CA GLU A 182 -8.17 -1.58 -6.28
C GLU A 182 -8.91 -1.39 -4.95
N LEU A 183 -9.98 -2.15 -4.72
CA LEU A 183 -10.73 -2.13 -3.47
C LEU A 183 -9.90 -2.64 -2.29
N PHE A 184 -9.14 -3.71 -2.51
CA PHE A 184 -8.26 -4.28 -1.49
C PHE A 184 -7.11 -3.32 -1.11
N ASN A 185 -6.52 -2.67 -2.10
CA ASN A 185 -5.49 -1.65 -1.91
C ASN A 185 -6.01 -0.43 -1.13
N LYS A 186 -7.23 0.03 -1.44
CA LYS A 186 -7.88 1.10 -0.67
C LYS A 186 -8.13 0.70 0.76
N HIS A 187 -8.53 -0.55 0.98
CA HIS A 187 -8.73 -1.02 2.34
C HIS A 187 -7.43 -0.99 3.14
N MET A 188 -6.36 -1.54 2.59
CA MET A 188 -5.04 -1.52 3.24
C MET A 188 -4.54 -0.11 3.52
N PHE A 189 -4.83 0.83 2.63
CA PHE A 189 -4.59 2.24 2.88
C PHE A 189 -5.36 2.71 4.12
N TYR A 190 -6.69 2.55 4.15
CA TYR A 190 -7.54 3.01 5.24
C TYR A 190 -7.21 2.40 6.60
N SER A 191 -7.00 1.08 6.67
CA SER A 191 -6.69 0.39 7.93
C SER A 191 -5.38 0.90 8.54
N SER A 192 -4.43 1.33 7.72
CA SER A 192 -3.16 1.86 8.19
C SER A 192 -3.21 3.35 8.61
N LEU A 193 -4.23 4.11 8.21
CA LEU A 193 -4.25 5.57 8.40
C LEU A 193 -4.27 5.99 9.86
N LYS A 194 -4.94 5.24 10.74
CA LYS A 194 -4.95 5.54 12.18
C LYS A 194 -3.55 5.45 12.80
N ARG A 195 -2.74 4.49 12.35
CA ARG A 195 -1.34 4.35 12.78
C ARG A 195 -0.43 5.39 12.10
N PHE A 196 -0.71 5.73 10.84
CA PHE A 196 -0.05 6.81 10.14
C PHE A 196 -0.25 8.16 10.84
N GLU A 197 -1.49 8.49 11.21
CA GLU A 197 -1.84 9.71 11.96
C GLU A 197 -1.05 9.80 13.27
N LYS A 198 -1.03 8.72 14.06
CA LYS A 198 -0.20 8.64 15.28
C LYS A 198 1.29 8.90 14.99
N THR A 199 1.80 8.41 13.86
CA THR A 199 3.20 8.63 13.44
C THR A 199 3.44 10.09 13.04
N ILE A 200 2.50 10.72 12.34
CA ILE A 200 2.57 12.13 11.97
C ILE A 200 2.58 13.04 13.21
N ILE A 201 1.73 12.75 14.19
CA ILE A 201 1.68 13.47 15.47
C ILE A 201 3.04 13.36 16.20
N LYS A 202 3.59 12.14 16.28
CA LYS A 202 4.91 11.91 16.93
C LYS A 202 6.06 12.63 16.22
N THR A 203 6.04 12.66 14.90
CA THR A 203 7.09 13.32 14.09
C THR A 203 6.90 14.84 14.00
N LYS A 204 5.86 15.39 14.62
CA LYS A 204 5.55 16.84 14.65
C LYS A 204 5.52 17.47 13.25
N ASN A 205 5.02 16.73 12.25
CA ASN A 205 4.82 17.30 10.92
C ASN A 205 3.59 18.23 10.94
N TYR A 206 3.80 19.48 11.38
CA TYR A 206 2.74 20.46 11.63
C TYR A 206 1.84 20.71 10.41
N TYR A 207 2.41 20.77 9.21
CA TYR A 207 1.64 20.92 7.97
C TYR A 207 0.60 19.80 7.81
N LEU A 208 1.00 18.53 7.98
CA LEU A 208 0.08 17.40 7.85
C LEU A 208 -0.93 17.35 8.99
N ILE A 209 -0.52 17.69 10.21
CA ILE A 209 -1.41 17.74 11.37
C ILE A 209 -2.49 18.80 11.15
N GLU A 210 -2.11 20.02 10.77
CA GLU A 210 -3.04 21.12 10.55
C GLU A 210 -3.99 20.82 9.39
N LYS A 211 -3.46 20.38 8.25
CA LYS A 211 -4.24 20.13 7.03
C LYS A 211 -5.16 18.92 7.15
N TYR A 212 -4.74 17.86 7.84
CA TYR A 212 -5.45 16.57 7.83
C TYR A 212 -5.99 16.10 9.17
N SER A 213 -5.76 16.77 10.31
CA SER A 213 -6.36 16.38 11.61
C SER A 213 -7.87 16.15 11.54
N ASN A 214 -8.61 17.00 10.84
CA ASN A 214 -10.06 16.84 10.62
C ASN A 214 -10.40 15.77 9.56
N SER A 215 -9.49 15.55 8.60
CA SER A 215 -9.66 14.59 7.49
C SER A 215 -9.35 13.16 7.92
N PHE A 216 -8.37 12.93 8.78
CA PHE A 216 -8.10 11.63 9.41
C PHE A 216 -9.30 11.18 10.25
N ASN A 217 -9.94 12.10 10.98
CA ASN A 217 -11.21 11.86 11.66
C ASN A 217 -12.38 11.57 10.69
N LYS A 218 -12.42 12.17 9.51
CA LYS A 218 -13.42 11.83 8.48
C LYS A 218 -13.14 10.49 7.81
N ILE A 219 -11.88 10.11 7.61
CA ILE A 219 -11.49 8.84 6.98
C ILE A 219 -11.64 7.67 7.95
N SER A 220 -11.32 7.84 9.23
CA SER A 220 -11.70 6.86 10.27
C SER A 220 -13.23 6.72 10.37
N ASN A 221 -13.98 7.80 10.17
CA ASN A 221 -15.43 7.75 10.03
C ASN A 221 -15.92 7.10 8.73
N ILE A 222 -15.12 7.05 7.65
CA ILE A 222 -15.43 6.24 6.45
C ILE A 222 -15.28 4.75 6.79
N GLU A 223 -14.25 4.37 7.55
CA GLU A 223 -14.09 3.02 8.09
C GLU A 223 -15.29 2.64 8.97
N CYS A 224 -15.72 3.52 9.88
CA CYS A 224 -16.92 3.33 10.69
C CYS A 224 -18.21 3.29 9.87
N ARG A 225 -18.40 4.16 8.88
CA ARG A 225 -19.60 4.17 8.01
C ARG A 225 -19.69 2.92 7.14
N ASN A 226 -18.56 2.41 6.66
CA ASN A 226 -18.52 1.16 5.91
C ASN A 226 -18.82 -0.04 6.82
N LYS A 227 -18.30 -0.05 8.05
CA LYS A 227 -18.68 -1.03 9.10
C LYS A 227 -20.16 -0.94 9.50
N GLN A 228 -20.69 0.27 9.64
CA GLN A 228 -22.08 0.50 10.09
C GLN A 228 -23.10 0.11 8.99
N LYS A 229 -22.83 0.47 7.73
CA LYS A 229 -23.62 -0.03 6.59
C LYS A 229 -23.60 -1.56 6.46
N TYR A 230 -22.51 -2.21 6.89
CA TYR A 230 -22.40 -3.66 6.94
C TYR A 230 -23.28 -4.28 8.03
N TYR A 231 -23.26 -3.74 9.27
CA TYR A 231 -24.14 -4.20 10.35
C TYR A 231 -25.63 -3.93 10.11
N GLU A 232 -25.95 -2.89 9.33
CA GLU A 232 -27.33 -2.56 8.92
C GLU A 232 -27.79 -3.32 7.66
N SER A 233 -26.92 -4.14 7.05
CA SER A 233 -27.27 -4.91 5.86
C SER A 233 -28.26 -6.04 6.19
N LYS A 234 -29.19 -6.31 5.26
CA LYS A 234 -30.16 -7.42 5.40
C LYS A 234 -29.46 -8.76 5.60
N ASP A 235 -28.31 -8.96 4.96
CA ASP A 235 -27.57 -10.22 5.01
C ASP A 235 -27.04 -10.52 6.42
N TYR A 236 -26.51 -9.51 7.14
CA TYR A 236 -26.05 -9.68 8.53
C TYR A 236 -27.21 -9.99 9.50
N LEU A 237 -28.36 -9.32 9.32
CA LEU A 237 -29.56 -9.57 10.12
C LEU A 237 -30.16 -10.97 9.85
N GLU A 238 -30.02 -11.48 8.64
CA GLU A 238 -30.45 -12.83 8.25
C GLU A 238 -29.52 -13.92 8.82
N ASP A 239 -28.21 -13.66 8.83
CA ASP A 239 -27.21 -14.54 9.46
C ASP A 239 -27.40 -14.66 10.97
N LEU A 240 -27.68 -13.55 11.67
CA LEU A 240 -28.01 -13.54 13.10
C LEU A 240 -29.24 -14.40 13.40
N LYS A 241 -30.31 -14.25 12.62
CA LYS A 241 -31.52 -15.08 12.75
C LYS A 241 -31.25 -16.57 12.51
N ASN A 242 -30.33 -16.90 11.61
CA ASN A 242 -29.96 -18.28 11.31
C ASN A 242 -29.07 -18.91 12.39
N LEU A 243 -28.23 -18.12 13.06
CA LEU A 243 -27.45 -18.54 14.23
C LEU A 243 -28.35 -18.78 15.45
N GLU A 244 -29.27 -17.86 15.74
CA GLU A 244 -30.27 -18.03 16.81
C GLU A 244 -31.14 -19.27 16.61
N LYS A 245 -31.53 -19.56 15.35
CA LYS A 245 -32.27 -20.80 15.01
C LYS A 245 -31.45 -22.07 15.20
N LYS A 246 -30.12 -22.02 15.03
CA LYS A 246 -29.23 -23.18 15.24
C LYS A 246 -28.97 -23.43 16.72
N GLU A 247 -28.88 -22.40 17.54
CA GLU A 247 -28.73 -22.54 19.00
C GLU A 247 -30.02 -23.01 19.67
N ASN A 248 -31.19 -22.53 19.21
CA ASN A 248 -32.49 -22.99 19.70
C ASN A 248 -32.86 -24.42 19.25
N LYS A 249 -32.14 -25.00 18.28
CA LYS A 249 -32.28 -26.42 17.90
C LYS A 249 -31.37 -27.36 18.68
N LYS A 250 -30.44 -26.83 19.50
CA LYS A 250 -29.52 -27.59 20.36
C LYS A 250 -29.94 -27.63 21.84
N LYS A 251 -31.04 -26.95 22.19
CA LYS A 251 -31.75 -27.09 23.47
C LYS A 251 -33.01 -27.93 23.24
#